data_AF-A0A094J1M4-F1
#
_entry.id   AF-A0A094J1M4-F1
#
_cell.length_a   1.000
_cell.length_b   1.000
_cell.length_c   1.000
_cell.angle_alpha   90.00
_cell.angle_beta   90.00
_cell.angle_gamma   90.00
#
_symmetry.space_group_name_H-M   'P 1'
#
loop_
_entity.id
_entity.type
_entity.pdbx_description
1 polymer ?
#
loop_
_entity_poly.entity_id
_entity_poly.type
_entity_poly.pdbx_seq_one_letter_code
_entity_poly.pdbx_strand_id
1 'polypeptide(L)' 'MPDNIKPEHSIYYATSLLLENIWENPDILAMDYVQSYYAYNLTGKISFNLYILCIDYLYLLGIIKIRIEGGLEICI' A
#
# COMPACT_ATOMS: atom_id res chain seq x y z
N MET A 1 -6.39 19.67 12.01
CA MET A 1 -7.24 18.89 11.07
C MET A 1 -8.70 19.20 11.39
N PRO A 2 -9.64 19.11 10.44
CA PRO A 2 -11.07 19.30 10.72
C PRO A 2 -11.56 18.20 11.66
N ASP A 3 -12.43 18.55 12.61
CA ASP A 3 -12.90 17.69 13.72
C ASP A 3 -13.67 16.42 13.32
N ASN A 4 -13.86 16.17 12.01
CA ASN A 4 -14.67 15.06 11.50
C ASN A 4 -13.91 14.16 10.50
N ILE A 5 -12.60 14.32 10.34
CA ILE A 5 -11.80 13.37 9.56
C ILE A 5 -11.48 12.19 10.47
N LYS A 6 -12.16 11.06 10.25
CA LYS A 6 -11.75 9.76 10.82
C LYS A 6 -10.45 9.34 10.13
N PRO A 7 -9.27 9.42 10.78
CA PRO A 7 -7.99 9.21 10.12
C PRO A 7 -7.91 7.81 9.53
N GLU A 8 -8.51 6.84 10.21
CA GLU A 8 -8.65 5.44 9.79
C GLU A 8 -9.34 5.23 8.43
N HIS A 9 -10.09 6.21 7.94
CA HIS A 9 -10.74 6.17 6.62
C HIS A 9 -9.99 7.03 5.58
N SER A 10 -8.89 7.66 5.97
CA SER A 10 -8.09 8.50 5.08
C SER A 10 -7.10 7.66 4.28
N ILE A 11 -6.82 8.09 3.05
CA ILE A 11 -5.76 7.52 2.21
C ILE A 11 -4.39 7.58 2.93
N TYR A 12 -4.16 8.59 3.77
CA TYR A 12 -2.90 8.74 4.51
C TYR A 12 -2.69 7.61 5.52
N TYR A 13 -3.72 7.25 6.27
CA TYR A 13 -3.66 6.14 7.22
C TYR A 13 -3.56 4.78 6.53
N ALA A 14 -4.36 4.58 5.47
CA ALA A 14 -4.29 3.36 4.69
C ALA A 14 -2.91 3.18 4.04
N THR A 15 -2.32 4.27 3.54
CA THR A 15 -0.98 4.27 2.96
C THR A 15 0.11 4.08 4.01
N SER A 16 -0.01 4.69 5.20
CA SER A 16 1.00 4.52 6.26
C SER A 16 1.06 3.08 6.75
N LEU A 17 -0.10 2.43 6.92
CA LEU A 17 -0.16 1.02 7.28
C LEU A 17 0.42 0.12 6.17
N LEU A 18 0.14 0.43 4.90
CA LEU A 18 0.71 -0.30 3.77
C LEU A 18 2.23 -0.18 3.73
N LEU A 19 2.75 1.02 3.96
CA LEU A 19 4.18 1.29 3.99
C LEU A 19 4.88 0.58 5.15
N GLU A 20 4.28 0.60 6.34
CA GLU A 20 4.77 -0.13 7.51
C GLU A 20 4.86 -1.63 7.24
N ASN A 21 3.80 -2.21 6.67
CA ASN A 21 3.77 -3.64 6.34
C ASN A 21 4.83 -4.03 5.31
N ILE A 22 5.03 -3.19 4.29
CA ILE A 22 6.07 -3.34 3.27
C ILE A 22 7.48 -3.25 3.90
N TRP A 23 7.69 -2.35 4.87
CA TRP A 23 8.98 -2.22 5.55
C TRP A 23 9.30 -3.41 6.46
N GLU A 24 8.30 -3.92 7.17
CA GLU A 24 8.45 -5.07 8.06
C GLU A 24 8.59 -6.39 7.30
N ASN A 25 8.05 -6.46 6.07
CA ASN A 25 8.03 -7.66 5.24
C ASN A 25 8.55 -7.34 3.83
N PRO A 26 9.87 -7.10 3.66
CA PRO A 26 10.44 -6.71 2.38
C PRO A 26 10.20 -7.74 1.27
N ASP A 27 9.98 -9.02 1.62
CA ASP A 27 9.64 -10.08 0.67
C ASP A 27 8.30 -9.84 -0.05
N ILE A 28 7.40 -9.03 0.52
CA ILE A 28 6.14 -8.60 -0.13
C ILE A 28 6.43 -7.81 -1.41
N LEU A 29 7.59 -7.16 -1.53
CA LEU A 29 7.99 -6.44 -2.74
C LEU A 29 8.27 -7.38 -3.91
N ALA A 30 8.71 -8.60 -3.64
CA ALA A 30 8.91 -9.60 -4.70
C ALA A 30 7.58 -10.16 -5.23
N MET A 31 6.46 -9.88 -4.55
CA MET A 31 5.13 -10.36 -4.95
C MET A 31 4.50 -9.42 -5.99
N ASP A 32 3.66 -9.99 -6.85
CA ASP A 32 2.78 -9.18 -7.68
C ASP A 32 1.79 -8.39 -6.81
N TYR A 33 1.36 -7.21 -7.26
CA TYR A 33 0.52 -6.30 -6.46
C TYR A 33 -0.82 -6.91 -5.98
N VAL A 34 -1.34 -7.93 -6.66
CA VAL A 34 -2.52 -8.71 -6.26
C VAL A 34 -2.16 -9.66 -5.12
N GLN A 35 -1.04 -10.38 -5.23
CA GLN A 35 -0.55 -11.24 -4.14
C GLN A 35 -0.24 -10.43 -2.88
N SER A 36 0.39 -9.26 -3.03
CA SER A 36 0.65 -8.37 -1.90
C SER A 36 -0.63 -7.80 -1.30
N TYR A 37 -1.68 -7.55 -2.09
CA TYR A 37 -3.00 -7.23 -1.53
C TYR A 37 -3.54 -8.34 -0.64
N TYR A 38 -3.46 -9.60 -1.08
CA TYR A 38 -3.93 -10.72 -0.27
C TYR A 38 -3.08 -10.92 0.99
N ALA A 39 -1.76 -10.72 0.91
CA ALA A 39 -0.87 -10.76 2.06
C ALA A 39 -1.14 -9.62 3.06
N TYR A 40 -1.39 -8.42 2.56
CA TYR A 40 -1.69 -7.23 3.36
C TYR A 40 -3.09 -7.30 3.99
N ASN A 41 -4.08 -7.78 3.24
CA ASN A 41 -5.48 -7.75 3.64
C ASN A 41 -5.96 -9.02 4.35
N LEU A 42 -5.06 -9.75 5.03
CA LEU A 42 -5.41 -10.94 5.83
C LEU A 42 -6.46 -10.65 6.92
N THR A 43 -6.66 -9.38 7.28
CA THR A 43 -7.67 -8.93 8.26
C THR A 43 -8.94 -8.33 7.63
N GLY A 44 -9.03 -8.23 6.30
CA GLY A 44 -10.23 -7.75 5.59
C GLY A 44 -10.56 -6.27 5.79
N LYS A 45 -9.61 -5.45 6.23
CA LYS A 45 -9.84 -4.07 6.65
C LYS A 45 -9.92 -3.06 5.51
N ILE A 46 -9.35 -3.36 4.34
CA ILE A 46 -9.36 -2.45 3.19
C ILE A 46 -9.93 -3.12 1.95
N SER A 47 -10.61 -2.35 1.10
CA SER A 47 -11.03 -2.83 -0.21
C SER A 47 -9.87 -2.86 -1.19
N PHE A 48 -9.95 -3.72 -2.21
CA PHE A 48 -8.96 -3.77 -3.28
C PHE A 48 -8.79 -2.41 -3.98
N ASN A 49 -9.88 -1.68 -4.21
CA ASN A 49 -9.81 -0.35 -4.83
C ASN A 49 -9.03 0.65 -3.99
N LEU A 50 -9.20 0.62 -2.66
CA LEU A 50 -8.45 1.49 -1.75
C LEU A 50 -6.98 1.08 -1.70
N TYR A 51 -6.69 -0.22 -1.77
CA TYR A 51 -5.34 -0.73 -1.88
C TYR A 51 -4.63 -0.21 -3.14
N ILE A 52 -5.25 -0.32 -4.31
CA ILE A 52 -4.71 0.19 -5.58
C ILE A 52 -4.48 1.70 -5.48
N LEU A 53 -5.41 2.45 -4.88
CA LEU A 53 -5.24 3.89 -4.68
C LEU A 53 -4.03 4.23 -3.79
N CYS A 54 -3.72 3.42 -2.79
CA CYS A 54 -2.52 3.60 -1.95
C CYS A 54 -1.23 3.32 -2.74
N ILE A 55 -1.23 2.28 -3.56
CA ILE A 55 -0.12 1.96 -4.47
C ILE A 55 0.11 3.11 -5.46
N ASP A 56 -0.94 3.61 -6.09
CA ASP A 56 -0.85 4.77 -7.01
C ASP A 56 -0.27 5.99 -6.29
N TYR A 57 -0.72 6.26 -5.07
CA TYR A 57 -0.23 7.38 -4.29
C TYR A 57 1.27 7.23 -3.93
N LEU A 58 1.71 6.06 -3.50
CA LEU A 58 3.13 5.78 -3.23
C LEU A 58 3.99 5.86 -4.50
N TYR A 59 3.46 5.41 -5.64
CA TYR A 59 4.14 5.50 -6.93
C TYR A 59 4.34 6.96 -7.34
N LEU A 60 3.31 7.80 -7.21
CA LEU A 60 3.38 9.23 -7.50
C LEU A 60 4.36 9.97 -6.58
N LEU A 61 4.50 9.55 -5.33
CA LEU A 61 5.50 10.06 -4.40
C LEU A 61 6.92 9.56 -4.69
N GLY A 62 7.09 8.63 -5.64
CA GLY A 62 8.38 8.03 -5.95
C GLY A 62 8.91 7.11 -4.86
N ILE A 63 8.05 6.66 -3.93
CA ILE A 63 8.42 5.74 -2.84
C ILE A 63 8.44 4.30 -3.34
N ILE A 64 7.61 3.97 -4.35
CA ILE A 64 7.62 2.65 -4.98
C ILE A 64 7.69 2.74 -6.52
N LYS A 65 8.18 1.68 -7.14
CA LYS A 65 8.11 1.42 -8.58
C LYS A 65 7.38 0.11 -8.81
N ILE A 66 6.69 0.04 -9.95
CA ILE A 66 6.06 -1.18 -10.45
C ILE A 66 7.01 -1.75 -11.52
N ARG A 67 7.49 -2.97 -11.30
CA ARG A 67 8.34 -3.70 -12.26
C ARG A 67 7.52 -4.11 -13.48
N ILE A 68 8.19 -4.39 -14.59
CA ILE A 68 7.54 -4.78 -15.85
C ILE A 68 6.73 -6.08 -15.68
N GLU A 69 7.19 -7.02 -14.85
CA GLU A 69 6.44 -8.23 -14.50
C GLU A 69 5.28 -8.02 -13.50
N GLY A 70 5.02 -6.80 -13.03
CA GLY A 70 3.94 -6.49 -12.09
C GLY A 70 4.31 -6.57 -10.60
N GLY A 71 5.59 -6.83 -10.28
CA GLY A 71 6.12 -6.77 -8.92
C GLY A 71 6.30 -5.34 -8.40
N LEU A 72 6.44 -5.18 -7.08
CA LEU A 72 6.66 -3.89 -6.43
C LEU A 72 8.13 -3.69 -6.04
N GLU A 73 8.61 -2.47 -5.98
CA GLU A 73 9.97 -2.16 -5.54
C GLU A 73 10.00 -0.86 -4.77
N ILE A 74 10.52 -0.85 -3.54
CA ILE A 74 10.75 0.41 -2.81
C ILE A 74 11.88 1.18 -3.48
N CYS A 75 11.66 2.46 -3.69
CA CYS A 75 12.69 3.42 -4.06
C CYS A 75 13.14 4.15 -2.80
N ILE A 76 14.44 4.09 -2.51
CA ILE A 76 15.11 4.89 -1.47
C ILE A 76 15.69 6.13 -2.13
#